data_AF-A0A7V9Q5G9-F1
#
_entry.id   AF-A0A7V9Q5G9-F1
#
_cell.length_a   1.000
_cell.length_b   1.000
_cell.length_c   1.000
_cell.angle_alpha   90.00
_cell.angle_beta   90.00
_cell.angle_gamma   90.00
#
_symmetry.space_group_name_H-M   'P 1'
#
loop_
_entity.id
_entity.type
_entity.pdbx_description
1 polymer ?
#
loop_
_entity_poly.entity_id
_entity_poly.type
_entity_poly.pdbx_seq_one_letter_code
_entity_poly.pdbx_strand_id
1 'polypeptide(L)'
;MRRDQKSPPSRPKTSYRKEIKYGADFQLDWVKLIPALKDYTLKRVDFLSIAGDAPKDFITDSEYRPGHRSRRQRRESYIAKVGSKFYPNESVIEHLITRIGEIYRLRIAESKLRLIDGQVRFMSKYFLNRQKEQLTHGAEVYELCLGKENYAEIADNKAERDFFTFQMTCEAIKDAFPGHTERIVAGYVEMLTFDALIGHNDRHPYNWGVIVPILKARAPRFSPVYDTARALFWNNPENRVRQMLTDARQLETYVNKCAPPIGWDGEQRVDFFRLIGLIWNNFARYRDNIEKFLPDTPLKQSCGMVEKEFQHLLSAERRELIKRCLHLRQQKLCHALGSFEGKEEQSNAA
;
A
#
# COMPACT_ATOMS: atom_id res chain seq x y z
N MET A 1 30.86 -50.30 5.26
CA MET A 1 30.44 -49.05 5.93
C MET A 1 29.88 -48.08 4.89
N ARG A 2 28.56 -48.11 4.64
CA ARG A 2 27.87 -47.07 3.86
C ARG A 2 27.29 -46.06 4.85
N ARG A 3 27.68 -44.79 4.73
CA ARG A 3 27.14 -43.69 5.55
C ARG A 3 25.78 -43.29 4.98
N ASP A 4 24.72 -43.66 5.68
CA ASP A 4 23.38 -43.11 5.45
C ASP A 4 23.38 -41.61 5.74
N GLN A 5 23.21 -40.81 4.70
CA GLN A 5 22.85 -39.41 4.83
C GLN A 5 21.38 -39.34 5.28
N LYS A 6 21.16 -39.22 6.59
CA LYS A 6 19.85 -38.82 7.13
C LYS A 6 19.56 -37.40 6.66
N SER A 7 18.61 -37.27 5.75
CA SER A 7 17.92 -36.02 5.43
C SER A 7 17.39 -35.40 6.75
N PRO A 8 17.52 -34.08 6.94
CA PRO A 8 17.04 -33.44 8.15
C PRO A 8 15.52 -33.59 8.25
N PRO A 9 14.95 -33.79 9.45
CA PRO A 9 13.53 -34.02 9.61
C PRO A 9 12.75 -32.78 9.15
N SER A 10 11.84 -32.96 8.20
CA SER A 10 10.85 -31.96 7.83
C SER A 10 9.98 -31.69 9.06
N ARG A 11 10.14 -30.52 9.69
CA ARG A 11 9.20 -30.08 10.74
C ARG A 11 7.78 -30.14 10.17
N PRO A 12 6.80 -30.68 10.91
CA PRO A 12 5.42 -30.73 10.44
C PRO A 12 4.96 -29.29 10.15
N LYS A 13 4.55 -29.03 8.91
CA LYS A 13 3.83 -27.81 8.54
C LYS A 13 2.49 -27.88 9.26
N THR A 14 2.35 -27.28 10.43
CA THR A 14 1.03 -27.08 11.05
C THR A 14 0.22 -26.20 10.11
N SER A 15 -0.66 -26.82 9.32
CA SER A 15 -1.59 -26.15 8.42
C SER A 15 -2.52 -25.26 9.26
N TYR A 16 -2.26 -23.96 9.25
CA TYR A 16 -3.12 -22.97 9.91
C TYR A 16 -3.92 -22.25 8.83
N ARG A 17 -5.14 -22.72 8.59
CA ARG A 17 -6.12 -22.01 7.77
C ARG A 17 -6.78 -20.94 8.63
N LYS A 18 -6.72 -19.70 8.18
CA LYS A 18 -7.42 -18.60 8.86
C LYS A 18 -8.91 -18.67 8.55
N GLU A 19 -9.75 -18.41 9.53
CA GLU A 19 -11.19 -18.31 9.33
C GLU A 19 -11.52 -17.14 8.39
N ILE A 20 -12.36 -17.41 7.39
CA ILE A 20 -12.86 -16.42 6.44
C ILE A 20 -14.22 -15.95 6.94
N LYS A 21 -14.36 -14.67 7.27
CA LYS A 21 -15.61 -14.09 7.78
C LYS A 21 -16.63 -13.89 6.66
N TYR A 22 -16.18 -13.37 5.52
CA TYR A 22 -17.01 -13.12 4.34
C TYR A 22 -16.21 -13.42 3.07
N GLY A 23 -16.81 -14.13 2.11
CA GLY A 23 -16.26 -14.32 0.77
C GLY A 23 -16.65 -13.19 -0.17
N ALA A 24 -15.91 -13.04 -1.26
CA ALA A 24 -16.35 -12.27 -2.41
C ALA A 24 -17.60 -12.94 -3.04
N ASP A 25 -18.54 -12.14 -3.54
CA ASP A 25 -19.79 -12.60 -4.14
C ASP A 25 -19.68 -12.91 -5.64
N PHE A 26 -18.45 -12.96 -6.15
CA PHE A 26 -18.12 -13.46 -7.48
C PHE A 26 -17.22 -14.70 -7.37
N GLN A 27 -17.52 -15.71 -8.18
CA GLN A 27 -16.79 -16.97 -8.20
C GLN A 27 -15.82 -16.99 -9.37
N LEU A 28 -14.52 -16.98 -9.06
CA LEU A 28 -13.44 -17.24 -10.01
C LEU A 28 -12.61 -18.41 -9.50
N ASP A 29 -12.02 -19.17 -10.40
CA ASP A 29 -11.19 -20.33 -10.03
C ASP A 29 -9.78 -19.89 -9.63
N TRP A 30 -9.69 -19.19 -8.50
CA TRP A 30 -8.45 -18.59 -7.98
C TRP A 30 -7.32 -19.59 -7.79
N VAL A 31 -7.67 -20.82 -7.42
CA VAL A 31 -6.74 -21.91 -7.12
C VAL A 31 -5.97 -22.33 -8.38
N LYS A 32 -6.58 -22.24 -9.57
CA LYS A 32 -5.90 -22.51 -10.84
C LYS A 32 -5.07 -21.33 -11.34
N LEU A 33 -5.42 -20.11 -10.95
CA LEU A 33 -4.83 -18.88 -11.48
C LEU A 33 -3.66 -18.37 -10.63
N ILE A 34 -3.74 -18.56 -9.31
CA ILE A 34 -2.74 -18.08 -8.37
C ILE A 34 -1.76 -19.23 -8.05
N PRO A 35 -0.45 -19.06 -8.32
CA PRO A 35 0.51 -20.13 -8.13
C PRO A 35 0.64 -20.51 -6.66
N ALA A 36 0.67 -21.82 -6.40
CA ALA A 36 0.93 -22.36 -5.07
C ALA A 36 2.39 -22.15 -4.66
N LEU A 37 2.62 -21.78 -3.40
CA LEU A 37 3.95 -21.72 -2.82
C LEU A 37 4.29 -23.08 -2.19
N LYS A 38 5.21 -23.83 -2.81
CA LYS A 38 5.54 -25.19 -2.41
C LYS A 38 6.59 -25.22 -1.29
N ASP A 39 7.65 -24.43 -1.45
CA ASP A 39 8.84 -24.46 -0.60
C ASP A 39 9.04 -23.17 0.18
N TYR A 40 8.59 -23.17 1.43
CA TYR A 40 8.70 -22.02 2.32
C TYR A 40 8.91 -22.43 3.78
N THR A 41 9.50 -21.51 4.55
CA THR A 41 9.52 -21.60 6.01
C THR A 41 8.61 -20.54 6.61
N LEU A 42 7.71 -20.95 7.51
CA LEU A 42 6.81 -20.06 8.23
C LEU A 42 7.33 -19.78 9.63
N LYS A 43 7.41 -18.49 9.98
CA LYS A 43 7.61 -18.04 11.34
C LYS A 43 6.38 -17.23 11.72
N ARG A 44 5.61 -17.70 12.71
CA ARG A 44 4.62 -16.86 13.37
C ARG A 44 5.37 -15.75 14.09
N VAL A 45 4.89 -14.53 13.94
CA VAL A 45 5.60 -13.37 14.43
C VAL A 45 4.81 -12.71 15.54
N ASP A 46 5.13 -13.11 16.77
CA ASP A 46 4.79 -12.33 17.96
C ASP A 46 5.82 -11.18 18.16
N PHE A 47 7.00 -11.29 17.54
CA PHE A 47 8.18 -10.43 17.77
C PHE A 47 8.29 -9.15 16.92
N LEU A 48 7.48 -8.94 15.88
CA LEU A 48 7.61 -7.72 15.05
C LEU A 48 6.73 -6.56 15.54
N SER A 49 5.91 -6.76 16.59
CA SER A 49 5.03 -5.71 17.14
C SER A 49 4.34 -4.88 16.05
N ILE A 50 3.96 -5.52 14.93
CA ILE A 50 3.34 -4.80 13.82
C ILE A 50 1.89 -4.60 14.24
N ALA A 51 1.58 -3.38 14.71
CA ALA A 51 0.21 -2.99 15.00
C ALA A 51 -0.71 -3.30 13.81
N GLY A 52 -1.91 -3.81 14.10
CA GLY A 52 -2.94 -4.15 13.13
C GLY A 52 -3.68 -5.46 13.44
N ASP A 53 -5.01 -5.42 13.35
CA ASP A 53 -5.98 -6.46 13.76
C ASP A 53 -5.86 -7.84 13.09
N ALA A 54 -5.01 -8.01 12.08
CA ALA A 54 -4.89 -9.26 11.34
C ALA A 54 -3.59 -9.99 11.73
N PRO A 55 -3.64 -11.27 12.16
CA PRO A 55 -2.42 -12.06 12.37
C PRO A 55 -1.61 -12.13 11.07
N LYS A 56 -0.31 -11.78 11.16
CA LYS A 56 0.65 -11.69 10.05
C LYS A 56 1.64 -12.84 10.15
N ASP A 57 1.82 -13.60 9.06
CA ASP A 57 2.81 -14.67 8.99
C ASP A 57 4.08 -14.16 8.29
N PHE A 58 5.26 -14.45 8.84
CA PHE A 58 6.52 -14.15 8.17
C PHE A 58 7.03 -15.38 7.44
N ILE A 59 7.03 -15.28 6.12
CA ILE A 59 7.32 -16.39 5.23
C ILE A 59 8.64 -16.10 4.51
N THR A 60 9.61 -17.01 4.64
CA THR A 60 10.80 -16.99 3.79
C THR A 60 10.55 -17.91 2.60
N ASP A 61 10.52 -17.32 1.42
CA ASP A 61 10.40 -18.02 0.14
C ASP A 61 11.76 -18.60 -0.27
N SER A 62 11.76 -19.90 -0.55
CA SER A 62 12.92 -20.66 -1.00
C SER A 62 12.72 -21.33 -2.35
N GLU A 63 11.66 -20.99 -3.10
CA GLU A 63 11.37 -21.59 -4.40
C GLU A 63 12.47 -21.33 -5.43
N TYR A 64 12.95 -22.42 -6.04
CA TYR A 64 13.98 -22.41 -7.08
C TYR A 64 13.53 -21.61 -8.30
N ARG A 65 14.36 -20.65 -8.73
CA ARG A 65 14.14 -19.85 -9.95
C ARG A 65 15.12 -20.32 -11.04
N PRO A 66 14.64 -20.91 -12.15
CA PRO A 66 15.50 -21.32 -13.26
C PRO A 66 16.31 -20.13 -13.80
N GLY A 67 17.63 -20.31 -13.98
CA GLY A 67 18.54 -19.26 -14.49
C GLY A 67 19.51 -18.68 -13.45
N HIS A 68 19.27 -18.86 -12.15
CA HIS A 68 20.22 -18.50 -11.10
C HIS A 68 21.18 -19.66 -10.77
N ARG A 69 22.23 -19.86 -11.57
CA ARG A 69 23.30 -20.87 -11.37
C ARG A 69 24.33 -20.48 -10.29
N SER A 70 23.96 -19.81 -9.19
CA SER A 70 24.89 -19.54 -8.10
C SER A 70 24.47 -20.27 -6.82
N ARG A 71 25.48 -20.82 -6.11
CA ARG A 71 25.40 -21.63 -4.87
C ARG A 71 24.73 -20.93 -3.66
N ARG A 72 24.09 -19.78 -3.85
CA ARG A 72 23.34 -19.02 -2.86
C ARG A 72 22.07 -18.47 -3.51
N GLN A 73 21.05 -19.30 -3.61
CA GLN A 73 19.72 -18.83 -3.95
C GLN A 73 19.29 -17.78 -2.92
N ARG A 74 19.00 -16.56 -3.38
CA ARG A 74 18.67 -15.44 -2.50
C ARG A 74 17.30 -15.69 -1.90
N ARG A 75 17.25 -16.10 -0.63
CA ARG A 75 16.02 -16.26 0.14
C ARG A 75 15.39 -14.89 0.37
N GLU A 76 14.19 -14.68 -0.16
CA GLU A 76 13.42 -13.45 0.07
C GLU A 76 12.41 -13.71 1.19
N SER A 77 12.21 -12.73 2.06
CA SER A 77 11.22 -12.82 3.13
C SER A 77 10.04 -11.92 2.84
N TYR A 78 8.87 -12.37 3.27
CA TYR A 78 7.60 -11.73 3.02
C TYR A 78 6.76 -11.70 4.29
N ILE A 79 5.98 -10.63 4.44
CA ILE A 79 4.84 -10.57 5.35
C ILE A 79 3.64 -11.08 4.55
N ALA A 80 3.11 -12.23 4.95
CA ALA A 80 1.98 -12.88 4.33
C ALA A 80 0.69 -12.55 5.08
N LYS A 81 -0.32 -12.07 4.34
CA LYS A 81 -1.64 -11.73 4.85
C LYS A 81 -2.70 -12.61 4.19
N VAL A 82 -3.69 -13.02 4.97
CA VAL A 82 -4.94 -13.59 4.48
C VAL A 82 -6.04 -12.57 4.73
N GLY A 83 -6.67 -12.10 3.64
CA GLY A 83 -7.86 -11.26 3.72
C GLY A 83 -8.98 -12.02 4.42
N SER A 84 -9.48 -11.48 5.53
CA SER A 84 -10.50 -12.17 6.34
C SER A 84 -11.92 -11.73 6.02
N LYS A 85 -12.05 -10.57 5.35
CA LYS A 85 -13.32 -10.01 4.86
C LYS A 85 -13.23 -9.92 3.34
N PHE A 86 -14.31 -10.24 2.65
CA PHE A 86 -14.38 -10.24 1.19
C PHE A 86 -13.27 -11.09 0.54
N TYR A 87 -12.99 -12.26 1.09
CA TYR A 87 -11.92 -13.13 0.59
C TYR A 87 -12.25 -13.67 -0.83
N PRO A 88 -11.29 -13.72 -1.78
CA PRO A 88 -9.89 -13.28 -1.68
C PRO A 88 -9.67 -11.83 -2.15
N ASN A 89 -10.74 -11.08 -2.44
CA ASN A 89 -10.72 -9.76 -3.06
C ASN A 89 -9.83 -8.76 -2.31
N GLU A 90 -9.82 -8.76 -0.98
CA GLU A 90 -8.91 -7.90 -0.18
C GLU A 90 -7.43 -8.09 -0.58
N SER A 91 -6.98 -9.35 -0.73
CA SER A 91 -5.60 -9.66 -1.16
C SER A 91 -5.35 -9.33 -2.63
N VAL A 92 -6.33 -9.59 -3.50
CA VAL A 92 -6.22 -9.29 -4.93
C VAL A 92 -6.14 -7.79 -5.18
N ILE A 93 -6.98 -7.00 -4.51
CA ILE A 93 -7.00 -5.54 -4.62
C ILE A 93 -5.72 -4.93 -4.01
N GLU A 94 -5.22 -5.43 -2.87
CA GLU A 94 -3.94 -4.97 -2.31
C GLU A 94 -2.77 -5.20 -3.29
N HIS A 95 -2.78 -6.34 -4.01
CA HIS A 95 -1.80 -6.61 -5.07
C HIS A 95 -2.00 -5.71 -6.29
N LEU A 96 -3.23 -5.50 -6.74
CA LEU A 96 -3.55 -4.57 -7.82
C LEU A 96 -3.03 -3.17 -7.52
N ILE A 97 -3.23 -2.67 -6.30
CA ILE A 97 -2.73 -1.37 -5.86
C ILE A 97 -1.20 -1.32 -5.88
N THR A 98 -0.53 -2.42 -5.49
CA THR A 98 0.93 -2.52 -5.61
C THR A 98 1.38 -2.34 -7.05
N ARG A 99 0.72 -3.01 -8.00
CA ARG A 99 1.02 -2.92 -9.44
C ARG A 99 0.79 -1.51 -9.99
N ILE A 100 -0.29 -0.83 -9.58
CA ILE A 100 -0.52 0.58 -9.94
C ILE A 100 0.63 1.45 -9.40
N GLY A 101 0.99 1.30 -8.12
CA GLY A 101 2.08 2.08 -7.52
C GLY A 101 3.41 1.92 -8.26
N GLU A 102 3.74 0.68 -8.68
CA GLU A 102 4.95 0.40 -9.46
C GLU A 102 4.96 1.11 -10.83
N ILE A 103 3.81 1.21 -11.51
CA ILE A 103 3.68 1.94 -12.78
C ILE A 103 3.96 3.43 -12.59
N TYR A 104 3.48 4.02 -11.49
CA TYR A 104 3.77 5.41 -11.11
C TYR A 104 5.16 5.60 -10.50
N ARG A 105 6.03 4.57 -10.52
CA ARG A 105 7.35 4.58 -9.90
C ARG A 105 7.31 5.01 -8.43
N LEU A 106 6.20 4.75 -7.75
CA LEU A 106 6.10 4.91 -6.31
C LEU A 106 7.01 3.87 -5.67
N ARG A 107 7.73 4.29 -4.63
CA ARG A 107 8.43 3.34 -3.78
C ARG A 107 7.39 2.60 -2.94
N ILE A 108 6.84 1.52 -3.47
CA ILE A 108 5.88 0.64 -2.80
C ILE A 108 6.54 -0.71 -2.49
N ALA A 109 6.15 -1.36 -1.40
CA ALA A 109 6.67 -2.67 -1.04
C ALA A 109 6.19 -3.70 -2.08
N GLU A 110 7.15 -4.28 -2.83
CA GLU A 110 6.88 -5.31 -3.83
C GLU A 110 5.95 -6.39 -3.27
N SER A 111 4.99 -6.85 -4.07
CA SER A 111 4.07 -7.89 -3.63
C SER A 111 3.81 -8.95 -4.68
N LYS A 112 3.25 -10.08 -4.23
CA LYS A 112 2.74 -11.14 -5.10
C LYS A 112 1.61 -11.89 -4.42
N LEU A 113 0.78 -12.56 -5.22
CA LEU A 113 -0.21 -13.51 -4.73
C LEU A 113 0.37 -14.92 -4.73
N ARG A 114 0.07 -15.68 -3.67
CA ARG A 114 0.40 -17.11 -3.57
C ARG A 114 -0.72 -17.89 -2.91
N LEU A 115 -0.94 -19.12 -3.38
CA LEU A 115 -1.78 -20.08 -2.68
C LEU A 115 -0.93 -20.80 -1.63
N ILE A 116 -1.29 -20.65 -0.36
CA ILE A 116 -0.59 -21.25 0.78
C ILE A 116 -1.63 -21.94 1.65
N ASP A 117 -1.46 -23.23 1.90
CA ASP A 117 -2.42 -24.07 2.65
C ASP A 117 -3.86 -24.03 2.11
N GLY A 118 -4.01 -23.80 0.80
CA GLY A 118 -5.30 -23.67 0.11
C GLY A 118 -5.95 -22.29 0.22
N GLN A 119 -5.24 -21.29 0.77
CA GLN A 119 -5.72 -19.90 0.85
C GLN A 119 -4.86 -18.96 0.00
N VAL A 120 -5.52 -18.06 -0.73
CA VAL A 120 -4.90 -16.95 -1.42
C VAL A 120 -4.32 -16.02 -0.36
N ARG A 121 -3.02 -15.76 -0.47
CA ARG A 121 -2.28 -14.87 0.41
C ARG A 121 -1.66 -13.74 -0.38
N PHE A 122 -1.82 -12.53 0.13
CA PHE A 122 -1.02 -11.39 -0.27
C PHE A 122 0.35 -11.49 0.41
N MET A 123 1.42 -11.49 -0.39
CA MET A 123 2.80 -11.61 0.08
C MET A 123 3.53 -10.30 -0.15
N SER A 124 3.65 -9.46 0.87
CA SER A 124 4.43 -8.21 0.81
C SER A 124 5.89 -8.48 1.13
N LYS A 125 6.81 -8.10 0.24
CA LYS A 125 8.25 -8.30 0.41
C LYS A 125 8.74 -7.50 1.62
N TYR A 126 9.42 -8.18 2.52
CA TYR A 126 10.02 -7.55 3.69
C TYR A 126 11.22 -6.70 3.26
N PHE A 127 11.08 -5.39 3.39
CA PHE A 127 12.02 -4.42 2.82
C PHE A 127 13.14 -3.97 3.76
N LEU A 128 13.11 -4.36 5.04
CA LEU A 128 14.14 -3.98 6.02
C LEU A 128 15.31 -4.97 6.01
N ASN A 129 16.53 -4.43 6.05
CA ASN A 129 17.68 -5.23 6.49
C ASN A 129 17.70 -5.29 8.03
N ARG A 130 17.20 -6.39 8.61
CA ARG A 130 17.06 -6.59 10.07
C ARG A 130 18.34 -6.38 10.89
N GLN A 131 19.51 -6.49 10.27
CA GLN A 131 20.80 -6.31 10.97
C GLN A 131 21.31 -4.87 10.90
N LYS A 132 20.74 -4.04 10.02
CA LYS A 132 21.27 -2.71 9.70
C LYS A 132 20.24 -1.61 9.75
N GLU A 133 18.96 -1.95 9.79
CA GLU A 133 17.85 -1.02 9.64
C GLU A 133 16.72 -1.39 10.60
N GLN A 134 16.08 -0.35 11.13
CA GLN A 134 14.82 -0.41 11.85
C GLN A 134 13.80 0.49 11.17
N LEU A 135 12.53 0.29 11.49
CA LEU A 135 11.44 1.14 11.03
C LEU A 135 10.90 1.90 12.23
N THR A 136 10.87 3.23 12.12
CA THR A 136 10.15 4.09 13.05
C THR A 136 8.82 4.42 12.41
N HIS A 137 7.72 3.94 12.99
CA HIS A 137 6.37 4.19 12.48
C HIS A 137 5.96 5.66 12.64
N GLY A 138 5.00 6.11 11.83
CA GLY A 138 4.43 7.46 11.99
C GLY A 138 3.87 7.72 13.38
N ALA A 139 3.28 6.70 14.02
CA ALA A 139 2.85 6.77 15.42
C ALA A 139 4.00 7.17 16.36
N GLU A 140 5.16 6.51 16.23
CA GLU A 140 6.35 6.84 17.03
C GLU A 140 6.88 8.25 16.71
N VAL A 141 6.78 8.71 15.45
CA VAL A 141 7.14 10.08 15.08
C VAL A 141 6.25 11.10 15.79
N TYR A 142 4.93 10.87 15.84
CA TYR A 142 4.01 11.73 16.57
C TYR A 142 4.19 11.65 18.09
N GLU A 143 4.43 10.47 18.65
CA GLU A 143 4.72 10.28 20.08
C GLU A 143 5.96 11.06 20.52
N LEU A 144 7.01 11.10 19.70
CA LEU A 144 8.22 11.87 19.99
C LEU A 144 7.95 13.38 20.04
N CYS A 145 7.08 13.88 19.18
CA CYS A 145 6.73 15.30 19.10
C CYS A 145 5.74 15.73 20.19
N LEU A 146 4.73 14.92 20.48
CA LEU A 146 3.62 15.28 21.37
C LEU A 146 3.79 14.77 22.81
N GLY A 147 4.63 13.75 23.01
CA GLY A 147 4.59 12.91 24.21
C GLY A 147 3.55 11.80 24.10
N LYS A 148 3.84 10.66 24.76
CA LYS A 148 3.03 9.43 24.66
C LYS A 148 1.60 9.60 25.17
N GLU A 149 1.42 10.32 26.27
CA GLU A 149 0.10 10.53 26.90
C GLU A 149 -0.83 11.32 25.96
N ASN A 150 -0.34 12.43 25.41
CA ASN A 150 -1.08 13.25 24.46
C ASN A 150 -1.44 12.46 23.18
N TYR A 151 -0.49 11.68 22.64
CA TYR A 151 -0.77 10.84 21.47
C TYR A 151 -1.85 9.79 21.75
N ALA A 152 -1.78 9.12 22.91
CA ALA A 152 -2.77 8.12 23.31
C ALA A 152 -4.18 8.74 23.44
N GLU A 153 -4.29 9.92 24.05
CA GLU A 153 -5.57 10.63 24.18
C GLU A 153 -6.18 11.00 22.81
N ILE A 154 -5.36 11.46 21.86
CA ILE A 154 -5.82 11.79 20.50
C ILE A 154 -6.31 10.54 19.76
N ALA A 155 -5.58 9.43 19.89
CA ALA A 155 -5.92 8.16 19.27
C ALA A 155 -7.23 7.57 19.85
N ASP A 156 -7.40 7.61 21.17
CA ASP A 156 -8.60 7.10 21.84
C ASP A 156 -9.85 7.90 21.47
N ASN A 157 -9.70 9.22 21.31
CA ASN A 157 -10.80 10.12 20.93
C ASN A 157 -11.14 10.09 19.43
N LYS A 158 -10.42 9.31 18.62
CA LYS A 158 -10.57 9.27 17.15
C LYS A 158 -10.49 10.65 16.48
N ALA A 159 -9.71 11.54 17.08
CA ALA A 159 -9.54 12.92 16.66
C ALA A 159 -8.30 13.10 15.77
N GLU A 160 -7.69 12.00 15.30
CA GLU A 160 -6.41 12.02 14.58
C GLU A 160 -6.46 12.90 13.34
N ARG A 161 -7.59 12.92 12.62
CA ARG A 161 -7.74 13.73 11.40
C ARG A 161 -7.83 15.23 11.67
N ASP A 162 -8.43 15.59 12.79
CA ASP A 162 -8.57 16.99 13.19
C ASP A 162 -7.28 17.51 13.84
N PHE A 163 -6.47 16.61 14.41
CA PHE A 163 -5.26 16.95 15.12
C PHE A 163 -3.97 16.81 14.28
N PHE A 164 -3.80 15.69 13.56
CA PHE A 164 -2.64 15.48 12.71
C PHE A 164 -2.84 16.21 11.39
N THR A 165 -2.30 17.42 11.30
CA THR A 165 -2.26 18.19 10.05
C THR A 165 -0.99 17.91 9.26
N PHE A 166 -0.96 18.33 8.00
CA PHE A 166 0.25 18.23 7.19
C PHE A 166 1.43 19.01 7.80
N GLN A 167 1.17 20.21 8.31
CA GLN A 167 2.14 21.08 8.97
C GLN A 167 2.69 20.45 10.25
N MET A 168 1.81 19.97 11.13
CA MET A 168 2.20 19.25 12.34
C MET A 168 3.06 18.02 12.00
N THR A 169 2.68 17.28 10.96
CA THR A 169 3.47 16.12 10.48
C THR A 169 4.86 16.54 9.99
N CYS A 170 4.99 17.69 9.32
CA CYS A 170 6.29 18.21 8.89
C CYS A 170 7.19 18.57 10.08
N GLU A 171 6.64 19.22 11.11
CA GLU A 171 7.40 19.54 12.33
C GLU A 171 7.75 18.27 13.12
N ALA A 172 6.84 17.32 13.28
CA ALA A 172 7.12 16.05 13.94
C ALA A 172 8.24 15.26 13.22
N ILE A 173 8.24 15.23 11.88
CA ILE A 173 9.32 14.62 11.09
C ILE A 173 10.64 15.38 11.28
N LYS A 174 10.61 16.71 11.35
CA LYS A 174 11.79 17.55 11.53
C LYS A 174 12.43 17.37 12.89
N ASP A 175 11.62 17.26 13.94
CA ASP A 175 12.09 17.01 15.31
C ASP A 175 12.67 15.61 15.44
N ALA A 176 12.01 14.60 14.86
CA ALA A 176 12.48 13.23 14.89
C ALA A 176 13.74 13.00 14.03
N PHE A 177 13.89 13.73 12.91
CA PHE A 177 14.94 13.50 11.92
C PHE A 177 15.58 14.82 11.42
N PRO A 178 16.27 15.56 12.29
CA PRO A 178 16.86 16.85 11.93
C PRO A 178 17.87 16.70 10.78
N GLY A 179 17.80 17.61 9.81
CA GLY A 179 18.64 17.59 8.60
C GLY A 179 18.20 16.58 7.52
N HIS A 180 17.12 15.84 7.74
CA HIS A 180 16.58 14.85 6.79
C HIS A 180 15.08 15.07 6.46
N THR A 181 14.47 16.12 7.01
CA THR A 181 13.05 16.45 6.87
C THR A 181 12.57 16.43 5.43
N GLU A 182 13.22 17.20 4.55
CA GLU A 182 12.75 17.40 3.17
C GLU A 182 12.62 16.08 2.41
N ARG A 183 13.62 15.20 2.52
CA ARG A 183 13.61 13.90 1.86
C ARG A 183 12.52 12.97 2.41
N ILE A 184 12.28 13.02 3.71
CA ILE A 184 11.27 12.17 4.36
C ILE A 184 9.87 12.68 3.99
N VAL A 185 9.64 13.99 4.09
CA VAL A 185 8.36 14.62 3.72
C VAL A 185 8.08 14.45 2.24
N ALA A 186 9.09 14.51 1.36
CA ALA A 186 8.90 14.22 -0.06
C ALA A 186 8.28 12.82 -0.27
N GLY A 187 8.82 11.79 0.38
CA GLY A 187 8.24 10.43 0.32
C GLY A 187 6.83 10.34 0.94
N TYR A 188 6.56 11.11 1.99
CA TYR A 188 5.23 11.21 2.60
C TYR A 188 4.22 11.87 1.66
N VAL A 189 4.59 12.95 0.98
CA VAL A 189 3.77 13.61 -0.05
C VAL A 189 3.47 12.64 -1.19
N GLU A 190 4.46 11.88 -1.67
CA GLU A 190 4.22 10.88 -2.72
C GLU A 190 3.19 9.83 -2.29
N MET A 191 3.25 9.38 -1.04
CA MET A 191 2.27 8.44 -0.50
C MET A 191 0.88 9.08 -0.42
N LEU A 192 0.76 10.32 0.07
CA LEU A 192 -0.53 11.02 0.17
C LEU A 192 -1.16 11.26 -1.21
N THR A 193 -0.38 11.67 -2.21
CA THR A 193 -0.86 11.86 -3.58
C THR A 193 -1.30 10.53 -4.18
N PHE A 194 -0.55 9.46 -3.95
CA PHE A 194 -0.96 8.13 -4.39
C PHE A 194 -2.25 7.67 -3.70
N ASP A 195 -2.37 7.86 -2.38
CA ASP A 195 -3.57 7.54 -1.61
C ASP A 195 -4.80 8.32 -2.12
N ALA A 196 -4.62 9.58 -2.53
CA ALA A 196 -5.67 10.38 -3.17
C ALA A 196 -6.10 9.79 -4.52
N LEU A 197 -5.14 9.29 -5.33
CA LEU A 197 -5.38 8.67 -6.63
C LEU A 197 -6.13 7.33 -6.52
N ILE A 198 -5.78 6.48 -5.56
CA ILE A 198 -6.46 5.17 -5.37
C ILE A 198 -7.67 5.25 -4.43
N GLY A 199 -7.80 6.32 -3.65
CA GLY A 199 -8.83 6.48 -2.62
C GLY A 199 -8.60 5.62 -1.39
N HIS A 200 -7.39 5.68 -0.81
CA HIS A 200 -7.03 4.95 0.41
C HIS A 200 -7.19 5.86 1.65
N ASN A 201 -8.33 5.76 2.33
CA ASN A 201 -8.67 6.64 3.46
C ASN A 201 -8.28 6.09 4.85
N ASP A 202 -7.69 4.89 4.92
CA ASP A 202 -7.34 4.15 6.15
C ASP A 202 -5.81 4.13 6.39
N ARG A 203 -5.12 5.22 6.02
CA ARG A 203 -3.68 5.38 6.22
C ARG A 203 -3.39 5.78 7.67
N HIS A 204 -3.47 4.80 8.57
CA HIS A 204 -3.11 4.98 9.98
C HIS A 204 -1.62 5.36 10.15
N PRO A 205 -1.22 6.09 11.21
CA PRO A 205 0.19 6.31 11.56
C PRO A 205 1.08 5.06 11.69
N TYR A 206 0.51 3.86 11.82
CA TYR A 206 1.26 2.60 11.82
C TYR A 206 1.49 2.03 10.40
N ASN A 207 0.78 2.56 9.40
CA ASN A 207 0.81 2.14 7.99
C ASN A 207 1.77 2.97 7.13
N TRP A 208 2.66 3.73 7.77
CA TRP A 208 3.79 4.41 7.15
C TRP A 208 4.92 4.56 8.17
N GLY A 209 6.12 4.92 7.70
CA GLY A 209 7.24 5.15 8.60
C GLY A 209 8.54 5.54 7.90
N VAL A 210 9.58 5.71 8.70
CA VAL A 210 10.93 6.07 8.28
C VAL A 210 11.88 4.92 8.57
N ILE A 211 12.63 4.50 7.56
CA ILE A 211 13.69 3.51 7.73
C ILE A 211 14.91 4.22 8.29
N VAL A 212 15.31 3.84 9.49
CA VAL A 212 16.46 4.38 10.21
C VAL A 212 17.56 3.34 10.23
N PRO A 213 18.79 3.67 9.82
CA PRO A 213 19.90 2.73 9.91
C PRO A 213 20.41 2.64 11.35
N ILE A 214 20.64 1.42 11.83
CA ILE A 214 21.10 1.13 13.19
C ILE A 214 22.50 1.70 13.43
N LEU A 215 23.37 1.57 12.43
CA LEU A 215 24.66 2.23 12.41
C LEU A 215 24.50 3.51 11.56
N LYS A 216 25.01 4.67 12.01
CA LYS A 216 24.93 5.99 11.35
C LYS A 216 25.61 6.09 9.97
N ALA A 217 25.73 4.98 9.25
CA ALA A 217 26.36 4.87 7.93
C ALA A 217 25.48 5.37 6.77
N ARG A 218 24.19 5.65 7.00
CA ARG A 218 23.25 6.12 5.96
C ARG A 218 22.29 7.16 6.54
N ALA A 219 21.72 8.00 5.68
CA ALA A 219 20.63 8.88 6.06
C ALA A 219 19.32 8.09 6.24
N PRO A 220 18.47 8.45 7.23
CA PRO A 220 17.08 8.02 7.30
C PRO A 220 16.35 8.33 5.99
N ARG A 221 15.33 7.52 5.69
CA ARG A 221 14.54 7.68 4.46
C ARG A 221 13.11 7.23 4.70
N PHE A 222 12.16 7.83 3.99
CA PHE A 222 10.80 7.32 3.96
C PHE A 222 10.78 5.84 3.53
N SER A 223 9.97 5.04 4.22
CA SER A 223 9.78 3.62 3.90
C SER A 223 9.09 3.45 2.54
N PRO A 224 9.23 2.30 1.87
CA PRO A 224 8.29 1.96 0.82
C PRO A 224 6.86 2.00 1.37
N VAL A 225 5.88 2.44 0.58
CA VAL A 225 4.46 2.37 0.96
C VAL A 225 4.08 0.90 1.17
N TYR A 226 3.33 0.60 2.24
CA TYR A 226 2.84 -0.74 2.58
C TYR A 226 1.44 -0.63 3.20
N ASP A 227 0.75 -1.77 3.37
CA ASP A 227 -0.61 -1.82 3.92
C ASP A 227 -1.59 -0.91 3.18
N THR A 228 -1.95 -1.31 1.96
CA THR A 228 -2.79 -0.51 1.04
C THR A 228 -4.12 -1.17 0.70
N ALA A 229 -4.55 -2.18 1.47
CA ALA A 229 -5.69 -3.02 1.12
C ALA A 229 -7.03 -2.28 1.05
N ARG A 230 -7.13 -1.10 1.68
CA ARG A 230 -8.40 -0.40 1.96
C ARG A 230 -8.74 0.67 0.94
N ALA A 231 -8.63 0.33 -0.35
CA ALA A 231 -8.97 1.21 -1.46
C ALA A 231 -9.68 0.45 -2.58
N LEU A 232 -10.05 1.15 -3.67
CA LEU A 232 -10.57 0.56 -4.92
C LEU A 232 -11.64 -0.53 -4.74
N PHE A 233 -12.67 -0.22 -3.95
CA PHE A 233 -13.86 -1.06 -3.79
C PHE A 233 -13.59 -2.46 -3.18
N TRP A 234 -12.51 -2.62 -2.42
CA TRP A 234 -12.09 -3.89 -1.83
C TRP A 234 -13.21 -4.63 -1.06
N ASN A 235 -14.17 -3.91 -0.49
CA ASN A 235 -15.29 -4.41 0.29
C ASN A 235 -16.67 -4.22 -0.34
N ASN A 236 -16.75 -3.71 -1.57
CA ASN A 236 -18.05 -3.56 -2.23
C ASN A 236 -18.48 -4.89 -2.85
N PRO A 237 -19.72 -5.38 -2.61
CA PRO A 237 -20.27 -6.51 -3.35
C PRO A 237 -20.51 -6.17 -4.82
N GLU A 238 -20.58 -7.17 -5.70
CA GLU A 238 -20.74 -7.00 -7.16
C GLU A 238 -22.02 -6.27 -7.54
N ASN A 239 -23.13 -6.49 -6.81
CA ASN A 239 -24.36 -5.72 -7.07
C ASN A 239 -24.13 -4.21 -6.89
N ARG A 240 -23.34 -3.81 -5.90
CA ARG A 240 -22.97 -2.41 -5.65
C ARG A 240 -22.01 -1.89 -6.71
N VAL A 241 -21.09 -2.71 -7.18
CA VAL A 241 -20.21 -2.38 -8.32
C VAL A 241 -21.05 -2.08 -9.57
N ARG A 242 -22.00 -2.94 -9.92
CA ARG A 242 -22.89 -2.73 -11.07
C ARG A 242 -23.73 -1.46 -10.94
N GLN A 243 -24.27 -1.19 -9.75
CA GLN A 243 -25.00 0.06 -9.48
C GLN A 243 -24.14 1.31 -9.74
N MET A 244 -22.89 1.32 -9.29
CA MET A 244 -21.97 2.45 -9.51
C MET A 244 -21.55 2.60 -10.98
N LEU A 245 -21.60 1.53 -11.79
CA LEU A 245 -21.38 1.62 -13.22
C LEU A 245 -22.56 2.23 -13.98
N THR A 246 -23.78 1.99 -13.52
CA THR A 246 -25.01 2.52 -14.13
C THR A 246 -25.33 3.95 -13.70
N ASP A 247 -24.90 4.35 -12.51
CA ASP A 247 -25.17 5.68 -11.94
C ASP A 247 -23.87 6.36 -11.52
N ALA A 248 -23.39 7.27 -12.38
CA ALA A 248 -22.15 8.00 -12.17
C ALA A 248 -22.15 8.81 -10.86
N ARG A 249 -23.31 9.26 -10.38
CA ARG A 249 -23.42 10.03 -9.12
C ARG A 249 -23.00 9.20 -7.92
N GLN A 250 -23.16 7.88 -7.97
CA GLN A 250 -22.76 7.00 -6.87
C GLN A 250 -21.24 6.81 -6.82
N LEU A 251 -20.60 6.72 -7.99
CA LEU A 251 -19.14 6.72 -8.07
C LEU A 251 -18.57 8.07 -7.61
N GLU A 252 -19.14 9.18 -8.04
CA GLU A 252 -18.75 10.52 -7.57
C GLU A 252 -18.92 10.65 -6.05
N THR A 253 -20.04 10.17 -5.51
CA THR A 253 -20.28 10.16 -4.05
C THR A 253 -19.22 9.32 -3.33
N TYR A 254 -18.87 8.15 -3.86
CA TYR A 254 -17.78 7.33 -3.30
C TYR A 254 -16.45 8.07 -3.31
N VAL A 255 -16.12 8.75 -4.43
CA VAL A 255 -14.89 9.52 -4.55
C VAL A 255 -14.84 10.70 -3.58
N ASN A 256 -15.93 11.47 -3.48
CA ASN A 256 -16.02 12.67 -2.64
C ASN A 256 -16.07 12.35 -1.14
N LYS A 257 -16.62 11.19 -0.73
CA LYS A 257 -16.65 10.75 0.68
C LYS A 257 -15.31 10.25 1.19
N CYS A 258 -14.36 9.99 0.30
CA CYS A 258 -13.02 9.58 0.68
C CYS A 258 -12.25 10.78 1.20
N ALA A 259 -12.00 10.82 2.50
CA ALA A 259 -11.24 11.89 3.14
C ALA A 259 -9.81 11.41 3.54
N PRO A 260 -8.83 12.32 3.57
CA PRO A 260 -7.45 12.03 3.90
C PRO A 260 -7.28 11.61 5.36
N PRO A 261 -6.17 10.92 5.69
CA PRO A 261 -5.86 10.53 7.08
C PRO A 261 -5.43 11.71 7.96
N ILE A 262 -5.15 12.87 7.37
CA ILE A 262 -4.63 14.08 8.03
C ILE A 262 -5.39 15.32 7.57
N GLY A 263 -5.40 16.35 8.40
CA GLY A 263 -6.00 17.65 8.12
C GLY A 263 -5.00 18.71 7.62
N TRP A 264 -5.41 19.97 7.74
CA TRP A 264 -4.60 21.15 7.44
C TRP A 264 -4.82 22.21 8.52
N ASP A 265 -3.77 22.90 8.94
CA ASP A 265 -3.90 23.93 9.98
C ASP A 265 -4.89 25.02 9.57
N GLY A 266 -5.88 25.27 10.42
CA GLY A 266 -6.87 26.34 10.21
C GLY A 266 -7.96 26.01 9.17
N GLU A 267 -7.97 24.82 8.57
CA GLU A 267 -9.04 24.39 7.63
C GLU A 267 -9.66 23.07 8.10
N GLN A 268 -10.96 23.09 8.41
CA GLN A 268 -11.69 21.89 8.82
C GLN A 268 -12.21 21.11 7.62
N ARG A 269 -12.29 19.77 7.76
CA ARG A 269 -12.89 18.86 6.76
C ARG A 269 -12.26 18.95 5.37
N VAL A 270 -10.95 19.14 5.31
CA VAL A 270 -10.19 19.13 4.07
C VAL A 270 -10.31 17.77 3.40
N ASP A 271 -10.84 17.74 2.17
CA ASP A 271 -10.87 16.52 1.36
C ASP A 271 -9.51 16.21 0.73
N PHE A 272 -9.38 15.01 0.13
CA PHE A 272 -8.10 14.54 -0.41
C PHE A 272 -7.54 15.48 -1.48
N PHE A 273 -8.38 15.96 -2.38
CA PHE A 273 -7.95 16.78 -3.51
C PHE A 273 -7.57 18.18 -3.03
N ARG A 274 -8.37 18.75 -2.11
CA ARG A 274 -8.05 20.01 -1.44
C ARG A 274 -6.73 19.93 -0.67
N LEU A 275 -6.47 18.84 0.06
CA LEU A 275 -5.21 18.62 0.77
C LEU A 275 -4.01 18.66 -0.18
N ILE A 276 -4.07 17.92 -1.29
CA ILE A 276 -2.98 17.91 -2.27
C ILE A 276 -2.80 19.29 -2.92
N GLY A 277 -3.89 20.00 -3.22
CA GLY A 277 -3.84 21.38 -3.72
C GLY A 277 -3.21 22.36 -2.74
N LEU A 278 -3.51 22.22 -1.44
CA LEU A 278 -2.88 23.02 -0.38
C LEU A 278 -1.38 22.74 -0.28
N ILE A 279 -0.96 21.48 -0.32
CA ILE A 279 0.47 21.11 -0.33
C ILE A 279 1.16 21.73 -1.55
N TRP A 280 0.56 21.58 -2.73
CA TRP A 280 1.10 22.12 -3.99
C TRP A 280 1.32 23.64 -3.97
N ASN A 281 0.33 24.38 -3.45
CA ASN A 281 0.34 25.84 -3.44
C ASN A 281 1.32 26.39 -2.41
N ASN A 282 1.45 25.75 -1.25
CA ASN A 282 2.24 26.26 -0.13
C ASN A 282 3.68 25.70 -0.08
N PHE A 283 3.94 24.54 -0.70
CA PHE A 283 5.22 23.85 -0.63
C PHE A 283 5.78 23.52 -2.01
N ALA A 284 6.26 24.55 -2.74
CA ALA A 284 6.78 24.43 -4.10
C ALA A 284 7.83 23.31 -4.28
N ARG A 285 8.63 23.05 -3.25
CA ARG A 285 9.66 22.00 -3.22
C ARG A 285 9.13 20.56 -3.38
N TYR A 286 7.84 20.32 -3.15
CA TYR A 286 7.23 18.98 -3.27
C TYR A 286 6.34 18.85 -4.52
N ARG A 287 6.36 19.84 -5.44
CA ARG A 287 5.55 19.79 -6.66
C ARG A 287 5.90 18.59 -7.52
N ASP A 288 7.17 18.33 -7.77
CA ASP A 288 7.62 17.16 -8.55
C ASP A 288 7.11 15.82 -7.97
N ASN A 289 7.02 15.72 -6.64
CA ASN A 289 6.49 14.54 -5.95
C ASN A 289 4.99 14.34 -6.20
N ILE A 290 4.24 15.42 -6.45
CA ILE A 290 2.83 15.40 -6.80
C ILE A 290 2.66 15.20 -8.31
N GLU A 291 3.41 15.95 -9.13
CA GLU A 291 3.33 15.96 -10.60
C GLU A 291 3.46 14.57 -11.18
N LYS A 292 4.32 13.72 -10.63
CA LYS A 292 4.53 12.36 -11.16
C LYS A 292 3.26 11.49 -11.22
N PHE A 293 2.19 11.86 -10.49
CA PHE A 293 0.92 11.12 -10.46
C PHE A 293 -0.15 11.67 -11.41
N LEU A 294 0.11 12.81 -12.06
CA LEU A 294 -0.84 13.51 -12.89
C LEU A 294 -0.86 13.07 -14.37
N PRO A 295 0.28 12.67 -15.00
CA PRO A 295 0.29 12.32 -16.41
C PRO A 295 -0.67 11.18 -16.79
N ASP A 296 -1.23 11.29 -17.98
CA ASP A 296 -2.12 10.28 -18.57
C ASP A 296 -1.41 8.96 -18.88
N THR A 297 -0.12 8.99 -19.20
CA THR A 297 0.61 7.80 -19.63
C THR A 297 0.64 6.71 -18.55
N PRO A 298 1.06 6.97 -17.29
CA PRO A 298 0.95 6.00 -16.20
C PRO A 298 -0.49 5.57 -15.90
N LEU A 299 -1.48 6.45 -16.07
CA LEU A 299 -2.89 6.10 -15.87
C LEU A 299 -3.36 5.09 -16.92
N LYS A 300 -3.11 5.36 -18.21
CA LYS A 300 -3.42 4.45 -19.32
C LYS A 300 -2.72 3.10 -19.16
N GLN A 301 -1.44 3.11 -18.75
CA GLN A 301 -0.69 1.91 -18.41
C GLN A 301 -1.33 1.14 -17.25
N SER A 302 -1.78 1.83 -16.20
CA SER A 302 -2.48 1.22 -15.07
C SER A 302 -3.81 0.58 -15.50
N CYS A 303 -4.62 1.27 -16.29
CA CYS A 303 -5.86 0.73 -16.85
C CYS A 303 -5.62 -0.50 -17.73
N GLY A 304 -4.60 -0.47 -18.59
CA GLY A 304 -4.21 -1.62 -19.42
C GLY A 304 -3.70 -2.80 -18.59
N MET A 305 -2.94 -2.52 -17.53
CA MET A 305 -2.47 -3.53 -16.57
C MET A 305 -3.63 -4.19 -15.82
N VAL A 306 -4.62 -3.41 -15.37
CA VAL A 306 -5.83 -3.95 -14.72
C VAL A 306 -6.56 -4.94 -15.63
N GLU A 307 -6.73 -4.64 -16.92
CA GLU A 307 -7.34 -5.59 -17.84
C GLU A 307 -6.45 -6.82 -18.07
N LYS A 308 -5.15 -6.62 -18.33
CA LYS A 308 -4.26 -7.73 -18.71
C LYS A 308 -3.96 -8.69 -17.57
N GLU A 309 -3.58 -8.16 -16.40
CA GLU A 309 -3.09 -8.95 -15.27
C GLU A 309 -4.24 -9.43 -14.37
N PHE A 310 -5.37 -8.71 -14.33
CA PHE A 310 -6.49 -9.00 -13.41
C PHE A 310 -7.78 -9.46 -14.11
N GLN A 311 -7.79 -9.71 -15.43
CA GLN A 311 -9.00 -10.18 -16.15
C GLN A 311 -9.63 -11.45 -15.58
N HIS A 312 -8.81 -12.36 -15.08
CA HIS A 312 -9.26 -13.62 -14.48
C HIS A 312 -9.26 -13.57 -12.95
N LEU A 313 -8.85 -12.43 -12.37
CA LEU A 313 -8.78 -12.22 -10.93
C LEU A 313 -9.82 -11.21 -10.42
N LEU A 314 -10.65 -10.62 -11.27
CA LEU A 314 -11.73 -9.73 -10.87
C LEU A 314 -12.90 -9.93 -11.86
N SER A 315 -14.10 -9.47 -11.53
CA SER A 315 -15.19 -9.39 -12.53
C SER A 315 -14.88 -8.30 -13.56
N ALA A 316 -15.50 -8.39 -14.75
CA ALA A 316 -15.36 -7.38 -15.79
C ALA A 316 -15.89 -6.02 -15.31
N GLU A 317 -17.02 -6.03 -14.62
CA GLU A 317 -17.66 -4.85 -14.05
C GLU A 317 -16.76 -4.16 -13.02
N ARG A 318 -16.10 -4.92 -12.14
CA ARG A 318 -15.19 -4.36 -11.15
C ARG A 318 -13.95 -3.73 -11.77
N ARG A 319 -13.35 -4.38 -12.78
CA ARG A 319 -12.22 -3.79 -13.52
C ARG A 319 -12.63 -2.48 -14.19
N GLU A 320 -13.78 -2.47 -14.84
CA GLU A 320 -14.32 -1.27 -15.47
C GLU A 320 -14.55 -0.15 -14.45
N LEU A 321 -15.16 -0.47 -13.29
CA LEU A 321 -15.39 0.53 -12.25
C LEU A 321 -14.09 1.07 -11.66
N ILE A 322 -13.07 0.21 -11.46
CA ILE A 322 -11.74 0.63 -11.01
C ILE A 322 -11.11 1.62 -11.98
N LYS A 323 -11.11 1.33 -13.29
CA LYS A 323 -10.59 2.26 -14.31
C LYS A 323 -11.33 3.59 -14.28
N ARG A 324 -12.67 3.60 -14.25
CA ARG A 324 -13.47 4.83 -14.15
C ARG A 324 -13.15 5.62 -12.88
N CYS A 325 -12.95 4.94 -11.76
CA CYS A 325 -12.56 5.57 -10.50
C CYS A 325 -11.19 6.23 -10.59
N LEU A 326 -10.19 5.56 -11.17
CA LEU A 326 -8.84 6.10 -11.34
C LEU A 326 -8.85 7.36 -12.23
N HIS A 327 -9.58 7.32 -13.36
CA HIS A 327 -9.78 8.48 -14.23
C HIS A 327 -10.43 9.65 -13.49
N LEU A 328 -11.54 9.41 -12.80
CA LEU A 328 -12.25 10.47 -12.07
C LEU A 328 -11.37 11.09 -10.95
N ARG A 329 -10.57 10.27 -10.26
CA ARG A 329 -9.66 10.76 -9.21
C ARG A 329 -8.49 11.56 -9.78
N GLN A 330 -7.89 11.10 -10.88
CA GLN A 330 -6.84 11.86 -11.57
C GLN A 330 -7.38 13.21 -12.07
N GLN A 331 -8.57 13.25 -12.67
CA GLN A 331 -9.22 14.50 -13.10
C GLN A 331 -9.42 15.47 -11.93
N LYS A 332 -9.93 14.98 -10.79
CA LYS A 332 -10.10 15.80 -9.58
C LYS A 332 -8.78 16.29 -9.00
N LEU A 333 -7.72 15.47 -9.04
CA LEU A 333 -6.37 15.90 -8.69
C LEU A 333 -5.91 17.04 -9.60
N CYS A 334 -5.97 16.87 -10.92
CA CYS A 334 -5.58 17.92 -11.88
C CYS A 334 -6.37 19.22 -11.65
N HIS A 335 -7.69 19.12 -11.46
CA HIS A 335 -8.54 20.29 -11.18
C HIS A 335 -8.14 21.00 -9.88
N ALA A 336 -7.83 20.27 -8.82
CA ALA A 336 -7.41 20.85 -7.55
C ALA A 336 -6.05 21.59 -7.64
N LEU A 337 -5.26 21.31 -8.67
CA LEU A 337 -3.95 21.90 -8.86
C LEU A 337 -3.95 23.18 -9.70
N GLY A 338 -5.07 23.54 -10.36
CA GLY A 338 -5.41 24.85 -10.95
C GLY A 338 -4.46 25.47 -11.99
N SER A 339 -3.16 25.42 -11.77
CA SER A 339 -2.03 25.91 -12.56
C SER A 339 -1.14 24.78 -13.08
N PHE A 340 -1.56 23.51 -12.97
CA PHE A 340 -0.85 22.41 -13.61
C PHE A 340 -1.08 22.46 -15.12
N GLU A 341 -0.18 23.12 -15.83
CA GLU A 341 -0.04 22.97 -17.27
C GLU A 341 0.63 21.61 -17.51
N GLY A 342 -0.19 20.58 -17.75
CA GLY A 342 0.33 19.24 -17.98
C GLY A 342 1.44 19.27 -19.04
N LYS A 343 2.56 18.61 -18.75
CA LYS A 343 3.49 18.23 -19.81
C LYS A 343 2.78 17.17 -20.64
N GLU A 344 1.98 17.60 -21.61
CA GLU A 344 1.69 16.76 -22.76
C GLU A 344 3.04 16.42 -23.38
N GLU A 345 3.52 15.20 -23.15
CA GLU A 345 4.53 14.64 -24.03
C GLU A 345 3.90 14.64 -25.41
N GLN A 346 4.39 15.52 -26.29
CA GLN A 346 4.22 15.39 -27.72
C GLN A 346 4.69 13.98 -28.09
N SER A 347 3.76 13.03 -28.16
CA SER A 347 3.98 11.79 -28.88
C SER A 347 4.00 12.17 -30.35
N ASN A 348 5.16 12.62 -30.81
CA ASN A 348 5.45 12.70 -32.23
C ASN A 348 5.12 11.36 -32.86
N ALA A 349 4.31 11.44 -33.90
CA ALA A 349 4.19 10.43 -34.91
C ALA A 349 5.59 10.00 -35.39
N ALA A 350 5.85 8.70 -35.33
CA ALA A 350 6.68 7.95 -36.26
C ALA A 350 6.27 6.48 -36.21
#